data_AF-A0A1R1Y6N3-F1
#
_entry.id   AF-A0A1R1Y6N3-F1
#
_cell.length_a   1.000
_cell.length_b   1.000
_cell.length_c   1.000
_cell.angle_alpha   90.00
_cell.angle_beta   90.00
_cell.angle_gamma   90.00
#
_symmetry.space_group_name_H-M   'P 1'
#
loop_
_entity.id
_entity.type
_entity.pdbx_description
1 polymer ?
#
loop_
_entity_poly.entity_id
_entity_poly.type
_entity_poly.pdbx_seq_one_letter_code
_entity_poly.pdbx_strand_id
1 'polypeptide(L)'
;MQINGFDFLYDEYSVFEPELDDSRTDSLYEAGIKELEKIDRTQAVEGSIAYRGFYDEIKKFLSPFAESKRPVSQSDIMDFFNEIKTKKQREL
;
A
#
# COMPACT_ATOMS: atom_id res chain seq x y z
N MET A 1 -8.74 6.05 -25.47
CA MET A 1 -9.82 5.15 -25.05
C MET A 1 -10.08 5.46 -23.60
N GLN A 2 -11.14 6.22 -23.31
CA GLN A 2 -11.48 6.66 -21.97
C GLN A 2 -12.48 5.62 -21.42
N ILE A 3 -12.12 4.94 -20.34
CA ILE A 3 -12.98 3.94 -19.71
C ILE A 3 -13.86 4.69 -18.72
N ASN A 4 -15.11 4.97 -19.13
CA ASN A 4 -16.06 5.75 -18.34
C ASN A 4 -16.20 5.18 -16.91
N GLY A 5 -15.99 6.01 -15.89
CA GLY A 5 -16.13 5.65 -14.47
C GLY A 5 -14.82 5.40 -13.70
N PHE A 6 -13.67 5.49 -14.36
CA PHE A 6 -12.35 5.31 -13.74
C PHE A 6 -11.48 6.57 -13.79
N ASP A 7 -12.09 7.75 -13.88
CA ASP A 7 -11.36 9.02 -13.98
C ASP A 7 -10.41 9.23 -12.79
N PHE A 8 -10.77 8.72 -11.60
CA PHE A 8 -9.92 8.72 -10.40
C PHE A 8 -8.58 7.97 -10.53
N LEU A 9 -8.43 7.06 -11.52
CA LEU A 9 -7.16 6.37 -11.78
C LEU A 9 -6.17 7.25 -12.55
N TYR A 10 -6.66 8.31 -13.19
CA TYR A 10 -5.87 9.22 -14.02
C TYR A 10 -5.68 10.60 -13.37
N ASP A 11 -6.40 10.88 -12.29
CA ASP A 11 -6.18 12.06 -11.47
C ASP A 11 -4.83 11.96 -10.77
N GLU A 12 -3.98 12.97 -10.95
CA GLU A 12 -2.75 13.10 -10.17
C GLU A 12 -3.13 13.22 -8.70
N TYR A 13 -2.75 12.22 -7.90
CA TYR A 13 -3.01 12.19 -6.45
C TYR A 13 -2.69 13.55 -5.83
N SER A 14 -3.70 14.25 -5.29
CA SER A 14 -3.44 15.37 -4.40
C SER A 14 -2.75 14.80 -3.17
N VAL A 15 -1.50 15.20 -2.92
CA VAL A 15 -0.82 14.89 -1.65
C VAL A 15 -1.76 15.34 -0.54
N PHE A 16 -2.26 14.38 0.26
CA PHE A 16 -3.13 14.70 1.37
C PHE A 16 -2.32 15.48 2.39
N GLU A 17 -2.60 16.78 2.51
CA GLU A 17 -2.05 17.65 3.52
C GLU A 17 -3.12 17.82 4.60
N PRO A 18 -2.89 17.36 5.84
CA PRO A 18 -3.88 17.52 6.90
C PRO A 18 -4.13 19.00 7.16
N GLU A 19 -5.36 19.34 7.54
CA GLU A 19 -5.71 20.71 7.88
C GLU A 19 -4.78 21.25 8.97
N LEU A 20 -4.32 22.48 8.79
CA LEU A 20 -3.55 23.19 9.81
C LEU A 20 -4.46 23.43 11.00
N ASP A 21 -4.18 22.74 12.10
CA ASP A 21 -4.85 22.96 13.37
C ASP A 21 -4.16 24.12 14.08
N ASP A 22 -4.71 25.33 13.97
CA ASP A 22 -4.19 26.54 14.61
C ASP A 22 -4.15 26.44 16.15
N SER A 23 -4.80 25.43 16.74
CA SER A 23 -4.72 25.14 18.18
C SER A 23 -3.54 24.26 18.58
N ARG A 24 -2.86 23.66 17.60
CA ARG A 24 -1.62 22.90 17.80
C ARG A 24 -0.40 23.82 17.81
N THR A 25 0.42 23.67 18.83
CA THR A 25 1.70 24.36 18.95
C THR A 25 2.85 23.60 18.27
N ASP A 26 2.63 22.33 17.90
CA ASP A 26 3.60 21.46 17.23
C ASP A 26 3.43 21.52 15.71
N SER A 27 4.56 21.57 14.99
CA SER A 27 4.56 21.46 13.53
C SER A 27 4.05 20.09 13.07
N LEU A 28 3.56 19.98 11.83
CA LEU A 28 3.13 18.69 11.26
C LEU A 28 4.24 17.63 11.31
N TYR A 29 5.49 18.05 11.14
CA TYR A 29 6.66 17.18 11.27
C TYR A 29 6.82 16.65 12.71
N GLU A 30 6.77 17.53 13.71
CA GLU A 30 6.87 17.15 15.13
C GLU A 30 5.69 16.27 15.57
N ALA A 31 4.49 16.60 15.10
CA ALA A 31 3.29 15.79 15.27
C ALA A 31 3.48 14.36 14.72
N GLY A 32 4.07 14.25 13.52
CA GLY A 32 4.37 12.98 12.87
C GLY A 32 5.41 12.16 13.66
N ILE A 33 6.50 12.79 14.09
CA ILE A 33 7.53 12.15 14.91
C ILE A 33 6.93 11.64 16.23
N LYS A 34 6.13 12.46 16.91
CA LYS A 34 5.50 12.10 18.18
C LYS A 34 4.54 10.93 18.04
N GLU A 35 3.85 10.78 16.92
CA GLU A 35 2.98 9.63 16.67
C GLU A 35 3.81 8.37 16.36
N LEU A 36 4.88 8.50 15.56
CA LEU A 36 5.78 7.40 15.25
C LEU A 36 6.52 6.88 16.49
N GLU A 37 6.86 7.75 17.43
CA GLU A 37 7.47 7.39 18.72
C GLU A 37 6.55 6.52 19.61
N LYS A 38 5.24 6.55 19.40
CA LYS A 38 4.29 5.70 20.15
C LYS A 38 4.27 4.25 19.65
N ILE A 39 4.77 4.00 18.44
CA ILE A 39 4.84 2.66 17.86
C ILE A 39 6.08 1.96 18.42
N ASP A 40 5.93 0.71 18.84
CA ASP A 40 7.10 -0.09 19.23
C ASP A 40 8.11 -0.14 18.07
N ARG A 41 9.35 0.26 18.32
CA ARG A 41 10.38 0.38 17.27
C ARG A 41 10.60 -0.93 16.54
N THR A 42 10.49 -2.07 17.22
CA THR A 42 10.62 -3.39 16.60
C THR A 42 9.44 -3.62 15.66
N GLN A 43 8.22 -3.36 16.13
CA GLN A 43 7.00 -3.44 15.31
C GLN A 43 7.05 -2.50 14.09
N ALA A 44 7.59 -1.28 14.23
CA ALA A 44 7.75 -0.34 13.12
C ALA A 44 8.75 -0.86 12.06
N VAL A 45 9.86 -1.44 12.51
CA VAL A 45 10.90 -2.02 11.63
C VAL A 45 10.37 -3.28 10.94
N GLU A 46 9.80 -4.21 11.70
CA GLU A 46 9.20 -5.44 11.17
C GLU A 46 8.06 -5.14 10.21
N GLY A 47 7.19 -4.19 10.56
CA GLY A 47 6.11 -3.72 9.69
C GLY A 47 6.64 -3.12 8.39
N SER A 48 7.73 -2.35 8.43
CA SER A 48 8.36 -1.79 7.23
C SER A 48 8.95 -2.89 6.33
N ILE A 49 9.59 -3.89 6.92
CA ILE A 49 10.14 -5.05 6.19
C ILE A 49 9.00 -5.87 5.57
N ALA A 50 7.96 -6.18 6.33
CA ALA A 50 6.80 -6.93 5.87
C ALA A 50 6.06 -6.18 4.74
N TYR A 51 5.86 -4.87 4.89
CA TYR A 51 5.27 -4.04 3.85
C TYR A 51 6.10 -4.07 2.57
N ARG A 52 7.43 -3.91 2.68
CA ARG A 52 8.31 -3.92 1.51
C ARG A 52 8.29 -5.27 0.79
N GLY A 53 8.33 -6.38 1.53
CA GLY A 53 8.22 -7.71 0.96
C GLY A 53 6.90 -7.91 0.21
N PHE A 54 5.78 -7.56 0.85
CA PHE A 54 4.45 -7.66 0.24
C PHE A 54 4.29 -6.75 -0.99
N TYR A 55 4.85 -5.53 -0.95
CA TYR A 55 4.88 -4.63 -2.09
C TYR A 55 5.62 -5.26 -3.28
N ASP A 56 6.79 -5.86 -3.05
CA ASP A 56 7.57 -6.50 -4.10
C ASP A 56 6.84 -7.73 -4.68
N GLU A 57 6.09 -8.49 -3.86
CA GLU A 57 5.23 -9.59 -4.32
C GLU A 57 4.08 -9.12 -5.20
N ILE A 58 3.34 -8.08 -4.77
CA ILE A 58 2.27 -7.48 -5.58
C ILE A 58 2.83 -7.00 -6.92
N LYS A 59 3.99 -6.31 -6.90
CA LYS A 59 4.63 -5.83 -8.12
C LYS A 59 4.92 -6.98 -9.08
N LYS A 60 5.53 -8.06 -8.59
CA LYS A 60 5.81 -9.26 -9.39
C LYS A 60 4.55 -9.90 -9.95
N PHE A 61 3.48 -9.97 -9.16
CA PHE A 61 2.19 -10.47 -9.60
C PHE A 61 1.57 -9.61 -10.71
N LEU A 62 1.66 -8.28 -10.61
CA LEU A 62 1.06 -7.36 -11.57
C LEU A 62 1.88 -7.16 -12.87
N SER A 63 3.21 -7.35 -12.84
CA SER A 63 4.08 -7.12 -14.00
C SER A 63 3.61 -7.81 -15.30
N PRO A 64 3.24 -9.11 -15.31
CA PRO A 64 2.81 -9.79 -16.53
C PRO A 64 1.52 -9.21 -17.14
N PHE A 65 0.63 -8.65 -16.32
CA PHE A 65 -0.61 -8.03 -16.79
C PHE A 65 -0.33 -6.72 -17.53
N ALA A 66 0.61 -5.92 -17.01
CA ALA A 66 1.06 -4.70 -17.67
C ALA A 66 1.75 -5.00 -19.01
N GLU A 67 2.62 -6.00 -19.06
CA GLU A 67 3.34 -6.42 -20.27
C GLU A 67 2.39 -6.98 -21.34
N SER A 68 1.44 -7.82 -20.94
CA SER A 68 0.45 -8.43 -21.84
C SER A 68 -0.73 -7.53 -22.18
N LYS A 69 -0.80 -6.33 -21.58
CA LYS A 69 -1.95 -5.40 -21.67
C LYS A 69 -3.29 -6.06 -21.32
N ARG A 70 -3.25 -7.06 -20.45
CA ARG A 70 -4.44 -7.79 -19.98
C ARG A 70 -4.95 -7.11 -18.70
N PRO A 71 -6.25 -6.82 -18.58
CA PRO A 71 -6.81 -6.33 -17.33
C PRO A 71 -6.77 -7.42 -16.25
N VAL A 72 -6.53 -6.99 -15.01
CA VAL A 72 -6.61 -7.88 -13.84
C VAL A 72 -8.08 -8.13 -13.49
N SER A 73 -8.45 -9.39 -13.31
CA SER A 73 -9.80 -9.78 -12.91
C SER A 73 -9.90 -10.12 -11.42
N GLN A 74 -11.12 -10.25 -10.91
CA GLN A 74 -11.36 -10.66 -9.53
C GLN A 74 -10.77 -12.05 -9.22
N SER A 75 -10.84 -13.00 -10.16
CA SER A 75 -10.26 -14.34 -9.96
C SER A 75 -8.74 -14.27 -9.83
N ASP A 76 -8.08 -13.45 -10.65
CA ASP A 76 -6.62 -13.28 -10.59
C ASP A 76 -6.18 -12.77 -9.20
N ILE A 77 -6.93 -11.82 -8.61
CA ILE A 77 -6.68 -11.32 -7.26
C ILE A 77 -6.93 -12.39 -6.19
N MET A 78 -8.04 -13.15 -6.32
CA MET A 78 -8.38 -14.19 -5.36
C MET A 78 -7.32 -15.30 -5.34
N ASP A 79 -6.83 -15.69 -6.52
CA ASP A 79 -5.80 -16.70 -6.67
C ASP A 79 -4.48 -16.24 -6.04
N PHE A 80 -4.07 -14.98 -6.26
CA PHE A 80 -2.89 -14.39 -5.61
C PHE A 80 -2.96 -14.49 -4.07
N PHE A 81 -4.08 -14.09 -3.46
CA PHE A 81 -4.22 -14.16 -2.00
C PHE A 81 -4.34 -15.60 -1.47
N ASN A 82 -4.91 -16.53 -2.25
CA ASN A 82 -4.93 -17.95 -1.90
C ASN A 82 -3.52 -18.56 -1.92
N GLU A 83 -2.69 -18.18 -2.90
CA GLU A 83 -1.29 -18.61 -2.96
C GLU A 83 -0.50 -18.11 -1.74
N ILE A 84 -0.66 -16.83 -1.37
CA ILE A 84 -0.01 -16.26 -0.16
C ILE A 84 -0.43 -17.01 1.10
N LYS A 85 -1.74 -17.26 1.28
CA LYS A 85 -2.24 -18.04 2.42
C LYS A 85 -1.62 -19.43 2.47
N THR A 86 -1.54 -20.10 1.32
CA THR A 86 -0.96 -21.44 1.21
C THR A 86 0.54 -21.46 1.51
N LYS A 87 1.30 -20.47 1.03
CA LYS A 87 2.74 -20.32 1.35
C LYS A 87 2.95 -20.15 2.85
N LYS A 88 2.21 -19.23 3.48
CA LYS A 88 2.27 -18.99 4.92
C LYS A 88 1.95 -20.25 5.74
N GLN A 89 1.05 -21.11 5.27
CA GLN A 89 0.71 -22.37 5.94
C GLN A 89 1.79 -23.46 5.80
N ARG A 90 2.65 -23.39 4.77
CA ARG A 90 3.74 -24.36 4.54
C ARG A 90 5.03 -24.00 5.29
N GLU A 91 5.15 -22.75 5.71
CA GLU A 91 6.29 -22.23 6.49
C GLU A 91 6.10 -22.38 8.01
N LEU A 92 4.93 -22.90 8.43
CA LEU A 92 4.59 -23.29 9.81
C LEU A 92 4.76 -24.80 10.00
#